data_AF-A0A7C0WRW8-F1
#
_entry.id   AF-A0A7C0WRW8-F1
#
_cell.length_a   1.000
_cell.length_b   1.000
_cell.length_c   1.000
_cell.angle_alpha   90.00
_cell.angle_beta   90.00
_cell.angle_gamma   90.00
#
_symmetry.space_group_name_H-M   'P 1'
#
loop_
_entity.id
_entity.type
_entity.pdbx_description
1 polymer ?
#
loop_
_entity_poly.entity_id
_entity_poly.type
_entity_poly.pdbx_seq_one_letter_code
_entity_poly.pdbx_strand_id
1 'polypeptide(L)' 'PPRAGLPKEIIALIAEDKPGTVIYISCAPDTLARDAARLSNAGYRIEKTQIFDMFPRTPYFESITVFTITGRTIREESNQ' A
#
# COMPACT_ATOMS: atom_id res chain seq x y z
N PRO A 1 6.82 -1.88 -5.46
CA PRO A 1 7.19 -3.06 -6.29
C PRO A 1 7.46 -2.65 -7.74
N PRO A 2 7.98 -3.54 -8.62
CA PRO A 2 7.97 -3.31 -10.06
C PRO A 2 6.55 -3.04 -10.59
N ARG A 3 6.43 -2.49 -11.80
CA ARG A 3 5.13 -2.16 -12.42
C ARG A 3 4.14 -3.32 -12.53
N ALA A 4 4.60 -4.57 -12.42
CA ALA A 4 3.75 -5.75 -12.38
C ALA A 4 2.96 -5.92 -11.06
N GLY A 5 3.32 -5.16 -10.01
CA GLY A 5 2.77 -5.28 -8.65
C GLY A 5 3.41 -6.41 -7.84
N LEU A 6 2.74 -6.83 -6.77
CA LEU A 6 3.16 -7.93 -5.90
C LEU A 6 2.80 -9.30 -6.51
N PRO A 7 3.73 -10.28 -6.44
CA PRO A 7 3.42 -11.69 -6.65
C PRO A 7 2.36 -12.18 -5.65
N LYS A 8 1.57 -13.18 -6.03
CA LYS A 8 0.50 -13.71 -5.16
C LYS A 8 1.08 -14.34 -3.90
N GLU A 9 2.27 -14.91 -4.00
CA GLU A 9 3.01 -15.58 -2.92
C GLU A 9 3.38 -14.57 -1.82
N ILE A 10 3.77 -13.35 -2.19
CA ILE A 10 4.08 -12.29 -1.22
C ILE A 10 2.82 -11.85 -0.48
N ILE A 11 1.69 -11.75 -1.17
CA ILE A 11 0.41 -11.39 -0.54
C ILE A 11 -0.03 -12.50 0.43
N ALA A 12 0.17 -13.77 0.08
CA ALA A 12 -0.09 -14.90 0.97
C ALA A 12 0.79 -14.84 2.22
N LEU A 13 2.08 -14.55 2.07
CA LEU A 13 3.00 -14.38 3.21
C LEU A 13 2.60 -13.23 4.13
N ILE A 14 2.19 -12.09 3.57
CA ILE A 14 1.67 -10.95 4.35
C ILE A 14 0.39 -11.35 5.11
N ALA A 15 -0.50 -12.09 4.45
CA ALA A 15 -1.74 -12.56 5.08
C ALA A 15 -1.51 -13.59 6.19
N GLU A 16 -0.43 -14.37 6.10
CA GLU A 16 0.00 -15.35 7.11
C GLU A 16 0.66 -14.68 8.32
N ASP A 17 1.68 -13.84 8.08
CA ASP A 17 2.45 -13.16 9.13
C ASP A 17 1.63 -12.06 9.84
N LYS A 18 0.64 -11.48 9.14
CA LYS A 18 -0.26 -10.43 9.65
C LYS A 18 0.48 -9.26 10.32
N PRO A 19 1.49 -8.64 9.66
CA PRO A 19 2.10 -7.43 10.18
C PRO A 19 1.02 -6.36 10.43
N GLY A 20 1.19 -5.58 11.51
CA GLY A 20 0.20 -4.57 11.90
C GLY A 20 0.02 -3.45 10.86
N THR A 21 1.08 -3.17 10.10
CA THR A 21 1.14 -2.11 9.08
C THR A 21 1.90 -2.62 7.87
N VAL A 22 1.40 -2.30 6.67
CA VAL A 22 2.08 -2.54 5.39
C VAL A 22 2.17 -1.21 4.65
N ILE A 23 3.38 -0.79 4.30
CA ILE A 23 3.60 0.41 3.48
C ILE A 23 3.90 -0.05 2.05
N TYR A 24 3.04 0.35 1.12
CA TYR A 24 3.15 0.01 -0.29
C TYR A 24 3.56 1.25 -1.09
N ILE A 25 4.66 1.16 -1.84
CA ILE A 25 5.15 2.22 -2.73
C ILE A 25 4.98 1.79 -4.19
N SER A 26 4.24 2.57 -4.99
CA SER A 26 3.88 2.23 -6.38
C SER A 26 3.91 3.43 -7.33
N CYS A 27 4.39 3.22 -8.54
CA CYS A 27 4.19 4.11 -9.69
C CYS A 27 3.12 3.64 -10.69
N ALA A 28 2.41 2.56 -10.36
CA ALA A 28 1.41 1.91 -11.21
C ALA A 28 0.07 1.81 -10.46
N PRO A 29 -0.94 2.64 -10.80
CA PRO A 29 -2.20 2.70 -10.07
C PRO A 29 -3.09 1.45 -10.28
N ASP A 30 -3.02 0.84 -11.45
CA ASP A 30 -3.76 -0.38 -11.82
C ASP A 30 -3.32 -1.59 -10.99
N THR A 31 -2.01 -1.80 -10.86
CA THR A 31 -1.48 -2.91 -10.06
C THR A 31 -1.59 -2.65 -8.57
N LEU A 32 -1.46 -1.39 -8.13
CA LEU A 32 -1.78 -0.99 -6.77
C LEU A 32 -3.24 -1.31 -6.42
N ALA A 33 -4.21 -0.96 -7.27
CA ALA A 33 -5.62 -1.23 -7.01
C ALA A 33 -5.92 -2.74 -6.90
N ARG A 34 -5.33 -3.53 -7.81
CA ARG A 34 -5.45 -5.00 -7.76
C ARG A 34 -4.88 -5.58 -6.47
N ASP A 35 -3.70 -5.14 -6.06
CA ASP A 35 -3.03 -5.69 -4.88
C ASP A 35 -3.66 -5.17 -3.58
N ALA A 36 -4.19 -3.94 -3.59
CA ALA A 36 -5.01 -3.40 -2.52
C ALA A 36 -6.26 -4.25 -2.30
N ALA A 37 -6.98 -4.65 -3.34
CA ALA A 37 -8.13 -5.54 -3.22
C ALA A 37 -7.76 -6.89 -2.58
N ARG A 38 -6.60 -7.44 -2.95
CA ARG A 38 -6.11 -8.69 -2.36
C ARG A 38 -5.72 -8.54 -0.89
N LEU A 39 -5.07 -7.43 -0.52
CA LEU A 39 -4.77 -7.10 0.88
C LEU A 39 -6.06 -6.87 1.69
N SER A 40 -7.07 -6.22 1.10
CA SER A 40 -8.37 -6.05 1.73
C SER A 40 -9.05 -7.39 2.03
N ASN A 41 -8.98 -8.35 1.10
CA ASN A 41 -9.47 -9.71 1.34
C ASN A 41 -8.70 -10.44 2.45
N ALA A 42 -7.45 -10.05 2.71
CA ALA A 42 -6.63 -10.55 3.82
C ALA A 42 -6.88 -9.80 5.15
N GLY A 43 -7.86 -8.88 5.20
CA GLY A 43 -8.25 -8.18 6.43
C GLY A 43 -7.54 -6.84 6.66
N TYR A 44 -6.81 -6.33 5.66
CA TYR A 44 -6.22 -5.01 5.70
C TYR A 44 -7.20 -3.93 5.24
N ARG A 45 -6.98 -2.69 5.68
CA ARG A 45 -7.69 -1.51 5.20
C ARG A 45 -6.68 -0.42 4.84
N ILE A 46 -7.01 0.40 3.86
CA ILE A 46 -6.21 1.58 3.53
C ILE A 46 -6.48 2.65 4.58
N GLU A 47 -5.44 3.10 5.27
CA GLU A 47 -5.53 4.21 6.22
C GLU A 47 -5.23 5.54 5.54
N LYS A 48 -4.20 5.56 4.69
CA LYS A 48 -3.72 6.78 4.05
C LYS A 48 -3.11 6.45 2.70
N THR A 49 -3.32 7.35 1.74
CA THR A 49 -2.59 7.35 0.47
C THR A 49 -2.12 8.75 0.17
N GLN A 50 -0.88 8.87 -0.31
CA GLN A 50 -0.31 10.12 -0.76
C GLN A 50 0.43 9.92 -2.08
N ILE A 51 0.23 10.87 -3.00
CA ILE A 51 0.92 10.91 -4.29
C ILE A 51 2.09 11.88 -4.19
N PHE A 52 3.20 11.52 -4.83
CA PHE A 52 4.42 12.30 -4.91
C PHE A 52 4.82 12.48 -6.38
N ASP A 53 4.99 13.73 -6.79
CA ASP A 53 5.61 14.06 -8.07
C ASP A 53 7.13 14.03 -7.91
N MET A 54 7.73 12.87 -8.21
CA MET A 54 9.18 12.69 -8.23
C MET A 54 9.77 12.92 -9.64
N PHE A 55 8.92 13.15 -10.65
CA PHE A 55 9.33 13.24 -12.05
C PHE A 55 8.62 14.42 -12.75
N PRO A 56 9.02 15.68 -12.43
CA PRO A 56 8.34 16.85 -12.95
C PRO A 56 8.33 16.89 -14.48
N ARG A 57 7.19 17.31 -15.04
CA ARG A 57 6.93 17.38 -16.49
C ARG A 57 6.87 16.01 -17.18
N THR A 58 6.60 14.95 -16.43
CA THR A 58 6.30 13.62 -16.97
C THR A 58 4.91 13.16 -16.49
N PRO A 59 4.28 12.16 -17.14
CA PRO A 59 3.05 11.57 -16.62
C PRO A 59 3.30 10.58 -15.46
N TYR A 60 4.56 10.37 -15.06
CA TYR A 60 4.89 9.41 -14.01
C TYR A 60 4.79 10.05 -12.63
N PHE A 61 4.21 9.31 -11.69
CA PHE A 61 4.14 9.68 -10.29
C PHE A 61 4.45 8.48 -9.42
N GLU A 62 4.85 8.72 -8.18
CA GLU A 62 4.93 7.70 -7.14
C GLU A 62 3.78 7.87 -6.15
N SER A 63 3.36 6.78 -5.53
CA SER A 63 2.32 6.77 -4.52
C SER A 63 2.77 5.94 -3.33
N ILE A 64 2.42 6.40 -2.13
CA ILE A 64 2.62 5.68 -0.88
C ILE A 64 1.23 5.40 -0.33
N THR A 65 0.90 4.12 -0.19
CA THR A 65 -0.35 3.67 0.43
C THR A 65 -0.03 2.88 1.69
N VAL A 66 -0.64 3.29 2.79
CA VAL A 66 -0.48 2.64 4.09
C VAL A 66 -1.71 1.79 4.37
N PHE A 67 -1.45 0.51 4.63
CA PHE A 67 -2.46 -0.46 5.03
C PHE A 67 -2.28 -0.83 6.50
N THR A 68 -3.37 -1.01 7.22
CA THR A 68 -3.36 -1.60 8.57
C THR A 68 -4.33 -2.75 8.68
N ILE A 69 -4.01 -3.71 9.54
CA ILE A 69 -4.95 -4.79 9.83
C ILE A 69 -6.16 -4.24 10.60
N THR A 70 -7.35 -4.72 10.26
CA THR A 70 -8.61 -4.32 10.90
C THR A 70 -8.50 -4.51 12.42
N GLY A 71 -8.61 -3.42 13.19
CA GLY A 71 -8.44 -3.39 14.65
C GLY A 71 -7.14 -2.73 15.15
N ARG A 72 -6.19 -2.39 14.27
CA ARG A 72 -5.06 -1.51 14.57
C ARG A 72 -5.19 -0.21 13.77
N THR A 73 -5.14 0.93 14.45
CA THR A 73 -5.10 2.26 13.82
C THR A 73 -3.72 2.85 14.00
N ILE A 74 -3.20 3.53 12.98
CA ILE A 74 -1.95 4.27 13.12
C ILE A 74 -2.21 5.38 14.14
N ARG A 75 -1.43 5.43 15.22
CA ARG A 75 -1.46 6.59 16.09
C ARG A 75 -0.85 7.74 15.29
N GLU A 76 -1.65 8.72 14.91
CA GLU A 76 -1.13 9.99 14.43
C GLU A 76 -0.37 10.61 15.61
N GLU A 77 0.96 10.54 15.59
CA GLU A 77 1.75 11.48 16.36
C GLU A 77 1.50 12.85 15.73
N SER A 78 0.77 13.67 16.48
CA SER A 78 0.58 15.10 16.25
C SER A 78 1.95 15.75 16.10
N ASN A 79 2.43 15.84 14.86
CA ASN A 79 3.57 16.66 14.54
C ASN A 79 3.07 18.12 14.51
N GLN A 80 3.55 18.88 15.50
CA GLN A 80 3.41 20.33 15.63
C GLN A 80 3.69 21.07 14.33
#